data_AF-A0A9P6MVN7-F1
#
_entry.id   AF-A0A9P6MVN7-F1
#
_cell.length_a   1.000
_cell.length_b   1.000
_cell.length_c   1.000
_cell.angle_alpha   90.00
_cell.angle_beta   90.00
_cell.angle_gamma   90.00
#
_symmetry.space_group_name_H-M   'P 1'
#
loop_
_entity.id
_entity.type
_entity.pdbx_description
1 polymer ?
#
loop_
_entity_poly.entity_id
_entity_poly.type
_entity_poly.pdbx_seq_one_letter_code
_entity_poly.pdbx_strand_id
1 'polypeptide(L)'
;MIPINPLIEALSRTKQAITTAKVAIAVEELKQYWSELGLHHFEQVMDFTNCLLLHCEQLPQPEKSYIVAAATLNHSLAIDKYLLEDDDSVVDSIHAKYLGFLSRYLNEEEIEYYKHCFKTWVDSCQEVAVLKQSLPKVSNPVVRYSMWADWRSVNIGKTLYVRLIMMINFPNEDLHSAIAQSSIMYISMQTALLNDIASVIKDKGSNEVNYYLEVAPDTIEKQEDILEHSNKYLEMVNLSDNLKHVLTSTLHGSYLLYSLSNRYFGKTEPDW
;
A
#
# COMPACT_ATOMS: atom_id res chain seq x y z
N MET A 1 -7.63 13.56 18.44
CA MET A 1 -7.67 12.08 18.48
C MET A 1 -8.85 11.59 17.65
N ILE A 2 -8.61 10.92 16.53
CA ILE A 2 -9.66 10.19 15.81
C ILE A 2 -9.83 8.86 16.57
N PRO A 3 -10.99 8.59 17.20
CA PRO A 3 -11.19 7.31 17.84
C PRO A 3 -11.16 6.19 16.79
N ILE A 4 -10.63 5.01 17.16
CA ILE A 4 -10.58 3.86 16.24
C ILE A 4 -11.97 3.35 15.84
N ASN A 5 -12.98 3.58 16.70
CA ASN A 5 -14.36 3.11 16.48
C ASN A 5 -14.99 3.67 15.18
N PRO A 6 -14.94 4.99 14.89
CA PRO A 6 -15.33 5.55 13.60
C PRO A 6 -14.68 4.88 12.38
N LEU A 7 -13.41 4.46 12.49
CA LEU A 7 -12.70 3.79 11.39
C LEU A 7 -13.18 2.34 11.21
N ILE A 8 -13.50 1.64 12.30
CA ILE A 8 -14.10 0.30 12.25
C ILE A 8 -15.51 0.34 11.64
N GLU A 9 -16.30 1.36 11.97
CA GLU A 9 -17.60 1.58 11.35
C GLU A 9 -17.47 1.89 9.85
N ALA A 10 -16.49 2.70 9.46
CA ALA A 10 -16.17 2.96 8.06
C ALA A 10 -15.80 1.68 7.32
N LEU A 11 -14.94 0.84 7.91
CA LEU A 11 -14.56 -0.45 7.35
C LEU A 11 -15.79 -1.34 7.12
N SER A 12 -16.75 -1.31 8.04
CA SER A 12 -17.98 -2.09 7.95
C SER A 12 -18.87 -1.62 6.79
N ARG A 13 -18.99 -0.29 6.58
CA ARG A 13 -19.71 0.28 5.44
C ARG A 13 -19.03 -0.06 4.11
N THR A 14 -17.71 0.05 4.05
CA THR A 14 -16.91 -0.33 2.88
C THR A 14 -17.18 -1.79 2.51
N LYS A 15 -17.10 -2.72 3.47
CA LYS A 15 -17.41 -4.16 3.25
C LYS A 15 -18.82 -4.39 2.72
N GLN A 16 -19.82 -3.66 3.22
CA GLN A 16 -21.19 -3.76 2.72
C GLN A 16 -21.34 -3.22 1.29
N ALA A 17 -20.73 -2.07 0.99
CA ALA A 17 -20.83 -1.42 -0.32
C ALA A 17 -20.25 -2.25 -1.46
N ILE A 18 -19.25 -3.08 -1.17
CA ILE A 18 -18.58 -3.96 -2.16
C ILE A 18 -19.23 -5.35 -2.27
N THR A 19 -20.31 -5.62 -1.55
CA THR A 19 -20.96 -6.94 -1.55
C THR A 19 -21.84 -7.09 -2.80
N THR A 20 -21.22 -7.03 -3.98
CA THR A 20 -21.90 -7.16 -5.28
C THR A 20 -21.44 -8.42 -5.99
N ALA A 21 -22.28 -8.96 -6.87
CA ALA A 21 -21.98 -10.18 -7.60
C ALA A 21 -20.71 -10.05 -8.45
N LYS A 22 -20.48 -8.87 -9.03
CA LYS A 22 -19.30 -8.58 -9.85
C LYS A 22 -18.02 -8.63 -9.03
N VAL A 23 -18.02 -8.00 -7.86
CA VAL A 23 -16.87 -8.05 -6.93
C VAL A 23 -16.64 -9.48 -6.45
N ALA A 24 -17.70 -10.21 -6.08
CA ALA A 24 -17.58 -11.59 -5.61
C ALA A 24 -16.91 -12.52 -6.65
N ILE A 25 -17.32 -12.42 -7.93
CA ILE A 25 -16.72 -13.19 -9.03
C ILE A 25 -15.23 -12.84 -9.19
N ALA A 26 -14.91 -11.54 -9.23
CA ALA A 26 -13.54 -11.07 -9.35
C ALA A 26 -12.64 -11.55 -8.19
N VAL A 27 -13.15 -11.49 -6.96
CA VAL A 27 -12.43 -11.93 -5.76
C VAL A 27 -12.21 -13.45 -5.76
N GLU A 28 -13.19 -14.24 -6.19
CA GLU A 28 -13.02 -15.69 -6.29
C GLU A 28 -12.00 -16.08 -7.35
N GLU A 29 -11.97 -15.39 -8.50
CA GLU A 29 -10.95 -15.59 -9.53
C GLU A 29 -9.54 -15.27 -8.99
N LEU A 30 -9.38 -14.14 -8.28
CA LEU A 30 -8.11 -13.79 -7.63
C LEU A 30 -7.71 -14.82 -6.56
N LYS A 31 -8.66 -15.33 -5.78
CA LYS A 31 -8.43 -16.38 -4.79
C LYS A 31 -7.97 -17.68 -5.43
N GLN A 32 -8.57 -18.05 -6.56
CA GLN A 32 -8.14 -19.20 -7.34
C GLN A 32 -6.70 -18.99 -7.84
N TYR A 33 -6.38 -17.82 -8.39
CA TYR A 33 -5.02 -17.51 -8.85
C TYR A 33 -4.00 -17.60 -7.71
N TRP A 34 -4.33 -17.05 -6.56
CA TRP A 34 -3.51 -17.12 -5.36
C TRP A 34 -3.27 -18.57 -4.91
N SER A 35 -4.33 -19.38 -4.88
CA SER A 35 -4.24 -20.80 -4.51
C SER A 35 -3.46 -21.64 -5.52
N GLU A 36 -3.53 -21.34 -6.81
CA GLU A 36 -2.78 -22.04 -7.86
C GLU A 36 -1.27 -21.81 -7.77
N LEU A 37 -0.86 -20.70 -7.17
CA LEU A 37 0.54 -20.44 -6.79
C LEU A 37 0.93 -21.20 -5.51
N GLY A 38 -0.01 -21.86 -4.82
CA GLY A 38 0.26 -22.50 -3.54
C GLY A 38 0.36 -21.50 -2.38
N LEU A 39 -0.13 -20.27 -2.56
CA LEU A 39 -0.13 -19.26 -1.51
C LEU A 39 -1.36 -19.43 -0.60
N HIS A 40 -1.18 -19.17 0.69
CA HIS A 40 -2.22 -19.27 1.72
C HIS A 40 -2.66 -17.87 2.20
N HIS A 41 -3.68 -17.81 3.06
CA HIS A 41 -4.13 -16.56 3.71
C HIS A 41 -4.65 -15.44 2.79
N PHE A 42 -5.38 -15.79 1.74
CA PHE A 42 -5.99 -14.82 0.82
C PHE A 42 -6.89 -13.79 1.54
N GLU A 43 -7.49 -14.15 2.66
CA GLU A 43 -8.26 -13.23 3.51
C GLU A 43 -7.47 -11.99 3.95
N GLN A 44 -6.15 -12.10 4.14
CA GLN A 44 -5.31 -10.96 4.51
C GLN A 44 -5.16 -9.96 3.37
N VAL A 45 -5.09 -10.43 2.11
CA VAL A 45 -5.11 -9.56 0.93
C VAL A 45 -6.41 -8.76 0.89
N MET A 46 -7.53 -9.40 1.25
CA MET A 46 -8.82 -8.73 1.31
C MET A 46 -8.93 -7.76 2.47
N ASP A 47 -8.40 -8.09 3.65
CA ASP A 47 -8.33 -7.14 4.78
C ASP A 47 -7.46 -5.92 4.44
N PHE A 48 -6.34 -6.12 3.76
CA PHE A 48 -5.50 -5.03 3.25
C PHE A 48 -6.28 -4.16 2.25
N THR A 49 -6.99 -4.79 1.31
CA THR A 49 -7.80 -4.10 0.30
C THR A 49 -8.88 -3.23 0.97
N ASN A 50 -9.63 -3.83 1.91
CA ASN A 50 -10.70 -3.15 2.62
C ASN A 50 -10.20 -1.97 3.45
N CYS A 51 -9.03 -2.11 4.09
CA CYS A 51 -8.45 -1.03 4.86
C CYS A 51 -7.98 0.10 3.94
N LEU A 52 -7.25 -0.19 2.85
CA LEU A 52 -6.72 0.87 1.98
C LEU A 52 -7.81 1.66 1.23
N LEU A 53 -8.91 0.99 0.86
CA LEU A 53 -10.10 1.62 0.30
C LEU A 53 -11.11 1.99 1.40
N LEU A 54 -10.66 2.47 2.56
CA LEU A 54 -11.58 2.96 3.56
C LEU A 54 -12.47 4.07 2.96
N HIS A 55 -13.79 4.00 3.13
CA HIS A 55 -14.71 4.92 2.44
C HIS A 55 -14.80 4.73 0.92
N CYS A 56 -14.52 3.52 0.40
CA CYS A 56 -14.66 3.23 -1.02
C CYS A 56 -16.05 3.55 -1.56
N GLU A 57 -17.08 3.47 -0.71
CA GLU A 57 -18.48 3.72 -1.09
C GLU A 57 -18.74 5.15 -1.57
N GLN A 58 -17.81 6.08 -1.28
CA GLN A 58 -17.89 7.48 -1.69
C GLN A 58 -17.21 7.74 -3.04
N LEU A 59 -16.53 6.74 -3.62
CA LEU A 59 -15.91 6.85 -4.92
C LEU A 59 -16.96 6.71 -6.05
N PRO A 60 -16.82 7.43 -7.18
CA PRO A 60 -17.68 7.29 -8.36
C PRO A 60 -17.77 5.87 -8.94
N GLN A 61 -16.67 5.11 -8.87
CA GLN A 61 -16.57 3.74 -9.40
C GLN A 61 -16.07 2.78 -8.32
N PRO A 62 -16.86 2.53 -7.26
CA PRO A 62 -16.40 1.83 -6.06
C PRO A 62 -16.04 0.36 -6.36
N GLU A 63 -16.84 -0.34 -7.15
CA GLU A 63 -16.59 -1.74 -7.53
C GLU A 63 -15.31 -1.89 -8.36
N LYS A 64 -15.13 -1.05 -9.39
CA LYS A 64 -13.93 -1.06 -10.24
C LYS A 64 -12.69 -0.77 -9.40
N SER A 65 -12.76 0.25 -8.53
CA SER A 65 -11.69 0.62 -7.60
C SER A 65 -11.31 -0.54 -6.69
N TYR A 66 -12.31 -1.24 -6.13
CA TYR A 66 -12.10 -2.39 -5.25
C TYR A 66 -11.44 -3.57 -5.96
N ILE A 67 -11.93 -3.94 -7.13
CA ILE A 67 -11.37 -5.06 -7.90
C ILE A 67 -9.92 -4.77 -8.29
N VAL A 68 -9.64 -3.55 -8.75
CA VAL A 68 -8.28 -3.13 -9.11
C VAL A 68 -7.37 -3.13 -7.87
N ALA A 69 -7.82 -2.57 -6.75
CA ALA A 69 -7.07 -2.58 -5.50
C ALA A 69 -6.72 -4.01 -5.04
N ALA A 70 -7.70 -4.91 -5.04
CA ALA A 70 -7.49 -6.31 -4.69
C ALA A 70 -6.47 -6.97 -5.62
N ALA A 71 -6.64 -6.83 -6.94
CA ALA A 71 -5.75 -7.43 -7.93
C ALA A 71 -4.33 -6.88 -7.84
N THR A 72 -4.15 -5.57 -7.65
CA THR A 72 -2.82 -4.96 -7.53
C THR A 72 -2.08 -5.41 -6.27
N LEU A 73 -2.76 -5.50 -5.12
CA LEU A 73 -2.17 -6.04 -3.88
C LEU A 73 -1.83 -7.52 -4.00
N ASN A 74 -2.73 -8.30 -4.60
CA ASN A 74 -2.53 -9.72 -4.82
C ASN A 74 -1.35 -9.96 -5.77
N HIS A 75 -1.24 -9.18 -6.84
CA HIS A 75 -0.11 -9.22 -7.77
C HIS A 75 1.21 -8.85 -7.06
N SER A 76 1.26 -7.76 -6.29
CA SER A 76 2.49 -7.36 -5.60
C SER A 76 2.96 -8.39 -4.59
N LEU A 77 2.06 -8.95 -3.78
CA LEU A 77 2.44 -9.93 -2.74
C LEU A 77 2.83 -11.28 -3.35
N ALA A 78 2.18 -11.70 -4.43
CA ALA A 78 2.58 -12.91 -5.15
C ALA A 78 4.00 -12.74 -5.72
N ILE A 79 4.29 -11.60 -6.35
CA ILE A 79 5.62 -11.30 -6.89
C ILE A 79 6.67 -11.24 -5.77
N ASP A 80 6.41 -10.54 -4.67
CA ASP A 80 7.32 -10.45 -3.51
C ASP A 80 7.81 -11.83 -3.03
N LYS A 81 6.91 -12.82 -2.97
CA LYS A 81 7.24 -14.19 -2.59
C LYS A 81 8.24 -14.86 -3.55
N TYR A 82 8.06 -14.70 -4.86
CA TYR A 82 8.88 -15.39 -5.87
C TYR A 82 10.09 -14.60 -6.35
N LEU A 83 10.14 -13.28 -6.10
CA LEU A 83 11.31 -12.45 -6.43
C LEU A 83 12.58 -12.93 -5.74
N LEU A 84 12.45 -13.54 -4.55
CA LEU A 84 13.59 -14.07 -3.78
C LEU A 84 14.00 -15.48 -4.19
N GLU A 85 13.19 -16.17 -4.99
CA GLU A 85 13.40 -17.56 -5.40
C GLU A 85 14.12 -17.69 -6.76
N ASP A 86 14.42 -16.56 -7.43
CA ASP A 86 15.19 -16.45 -8.69
C ASP A 86 14.63 -17.32 -9.85
N ASP A 87 13.31 -17.56 -9.85
CA ASP A 87 12.58 -18.24 -10.92
C ASP A 87 11.82 -17.25 -11.80
N ASP A 88 12.53 -16.69 -12.79
CA ASP A 88 11.99 -15.74 -13.77
C ASP A 88 10.74 -16.28 -14.50
N SER A 89 10.61 -17.60 -14.68
CA SER A 89 9.49 -18.20 -15.42
C SER A 89 8.17 -18.16 -14.64
N VAL A 90 8.23 -18.28 -13.31
CA VAL A 90 7.08 -18.14 -12.42
C VAL A 90 6.66 -16.67 -12.36
N VAL A 91 7.63 -15.76 -12.22
CA VAL A 91 7.41 -14.31 -12.19
C VAL A 91 6.71 -13.81 -13.46
N ASP A 92 7.18 -14.23 -14.64
CA ASP A 92 6.56 -13.88 -15.93
C ASP A 92 5.13 -14.40 -16.05
N SER A 93 4.88 -15.63 -15.60
CA SER A 93 3.55 -16.24 -15.58
C SER A 93 2.58 -15.46 -14.68
N ILE A 94 3.03 -15.08 -13.49
CA ILE A 94 2.28 -14.22 -12.56
C ILE A 94 1.95 -12.89 -13.24
N HIS A 95 2.95 -12.20 -13.81
CA HIS A 95 2.74 -10.93 -14.52
C HIS A 95 1.68 -11.03 -15.61
N ALA A 96 1.81 -12.01 -16.51
CA ALA A 96 0.87 -12.21 -17.62
C ALA A 96 -0.56 -12.41 -17.10
N LYS A 97 -0.73 -13.18 -16.02
CA LYS A 97 -2.03 -13.50 -15.44
C LYS A 97 -2.72 -12.29 -14.82
N TYR A 98 -2.02 -11.56 -13.94
CA TYR A 98 -2.61 -10.39 -13.27
C TYR A 98 -2.78 -9.20 -14.22
N LEU A 99 -1.89 -8.99 -15.19
CA LEU A 99 -2.09 -7.97 -16.22
C LEU A 99 -3.27 -8.32 -17.14
N GLY A 100 -3.43 -9.59 -17.50
CA GLY A 100 -4.60 -10.07 -18.25
C GLY A 100 -5.91 -9.88 -17.49
N PHE A 101 -5.90 -10.08 -16.18
CA PHE A 101 -7.05 -9.78 -15.31
C PHE A 101 -7.35 -8.27 -15.24
N LEU A 102 -6.34 -7.46 -14.93
CA LEU A 102 -6.49 -6.00 -14.79
C LEU A 102 -6.96 -5.33 -16.07
N SER A 103 -6.52 -5.81 -17.24
CA SER A 103 -6.92 -5.27 -18.55
C SER A 103 -8.41 -5.39 -18.86
N ARG A 104 -9.17 -6.18 -18.06
CA ARG A 104 -10.64 -6.26 -18.16
C ARG A 104 -11.35 -5.08 -17.47
N TYR A 105 -10.64 -4.41 -16.56
CA TYR A 105 -11.19 -3.35 -15.71
C TYR A 105 -10.57 -1.99 -16.01
N LEU A 106 -9.30 -1.98 -16.40
CA LEU A 106 -8.54 -0.79 -16.72
C LEU A 106 -8.55 -0.51 -18.23
N ASN A 107 -8.55 0.77 -18.60
CA ASN A 107 -8.31 1.20 -19.97
C ASN A 107 -6.79 1.13 -20.30
N GLU A 108 -6.44 1.39 -21.56
CA GLU A 108 -5.04 1.30 -22.03
C GLU A 108 -4.10 2.23 -21.25
N GLU A 109 -4.50 3.47 -21.01
CA GLU A 109 -3.70 4.45 -20.25
C GLU A 109 -3.50 4.03 -18.79
N GLU A 110 -4.55 3.56 -18.13
CA GLU A 110 -4.51 3.06 -16.75
C GLU A 110 -3.61 1.81 -16.65
N ILE A 111 -3.63 0.92 -17.65
CA ILE A 111 -2.76 -0.26 -17.71
C ILE A 111 -1.30 0.13 -17.91
N GLU A 112 -1.00 1.04 -18.84
CA GLU A 112 0.37 1.48 -19.07
C GLU A 112 0.94 2.21 -17.84
N TYR A 113 0.12 3.04 -17.18
CA TYR A 113 0.48 3.63 -15.90
C TYR A 113 0.79 2.56 -14.85
N TYR A 114 -0.09 1.56 -14.70
CA TYR A 114 0.11 0.45 -13.77
C TYR A 114 1.41 -0.30 -14.06
N LYS A 115 1.66 -0.69 -15.32
CA LYS A 115 2.88 -1.41 -15.72
C LYS A 115 4.14 -0.62 -15.37
N HIS A 116 4.16 0.67 -15.72
CA HIS A 116 5.32 1.54 -15.44
C HIS A 116 5.61 1.61 -13.94
N CYS A 117 4.59 1.87 -13.12
CA CYS A 117 4.79 1.99 -11.68
C CYS A 117 5.06 0.64 -11.02
N PHE A 118 4.43 -0.43 -11.48
CA PHE A 118 4.65 -1.77 -10.95
C PHE A 118 6.06 -2.27 -11.24
N LYS A 119 6.56 -2.04 -12.46
CA LYS A 119 7.97 -2.30 -12.79
C LYS A 119 8.92 -1.53 -11.87
N THR A 120 8.66 -0.23 -11.68
CA THR A 120 9.47 0.61 -10.78
C THR A 120 9.48 0.07 -9.35
N TRP A 121 8.32 -0.41 -8.87
CA TRP A 121 8.21 -1.07 -7.56
C TRP A 121 9.01 -2.37 -7.50
N VAL A 122 8.88 -3.27 -8.49
CA VAL A 122 9.65 -4.53 -8.57
C VAL A 122 11.16 -4.26 -8.58
N ASP A 123 11.61 -3.35 -9.44
CA ASP A 123 13.02 -2.96 -9.53
C ASP A 123 13.52 -2.45 -8.16
N SER A 124 12.71 -1.66 -7.44
CA SER A 124 13.05 -1.19 -6.09
C SER A 124 13.12 -2.33 -5.05
N CYS A 125 12.28 -3.35 -5.16
CA CYS A 125 12.31 -4.52 -4.27
C CYS A 125 13.53 -5.41 -4.56
N GLN A 126 13.89 -5.57 -5.83
CA GLN A 126 15.11 -6.28 -6.23
C GLN A 126 16.36 -5.52 -5.79
N GLU A 127 16.37 -4.19 -5.90
CA GLU A 127 17.44 -3.37 -5.34
C GLU A 127 17.59 -3.58 -3.84
N VAL A 128 16.50 -3.73 -3.07
CA VAL A 128 16.59 -4.08 -1.63
C VAL A 128 17.21 -5.46 -1.41
N ALA A 129 16.79 -6.45 -2.18
CA ALA A 129 17.35 -7.80 -2.11
C ALA A 129 18.86 -7.84 -2.42
N VAL A 130 19.30 -6.98 -3.36
CA VAL A 130 20.70 -6.83 -3.76
C VAL A 130 21.50 -5.92 -2.80
N LEU A 131 20.88 -4.87 -2.27
CA LEU A 131 21.49 -3.90 -1.34
C LEU A 131 21.76 -4.46 0.05
N LYS A 132 21.34 -5.70 0.35
CA LYS A 132 21.74 -6.52 1.51
C LYS A 132 22.07 -5.72 2.78
N GLN A 133 21.08 -5.67 3.69
CA GLN A 133 21.24 -5.67 5.16
C GLN A 133 21.39 -4.34 5.91
N SER A 134 21.39 -3.15 5.27
CA SER A 134 21.19 -1.87 5.97
C SER A 134 21.26 -0.68 5.00
N LEU A 135 20.68 0.47 5.38
CA LEU A 135 21.07 1.73 4.77
C LEU A 135 22.57 1.98 5.00
N PRO A 136 23.30 2.60 4.05
CA PRO A 136 24.68 2.98 4.26
C PRO A 136 24.88 3.67 5.61
N LYS A 137 25.92 3.25 6.34
CA LYS A 137 26.26 3.75 7.69
C LYS A 137 26.78 5.19 7.64
N VAL A 138 25.89 6.13 7.35
CA VAL A 138 26.14 7.56 7.35
C VAL A 138 25.89 8.08 8.76
N SER A 139 26.83 8.81 9.36
CA SER A 139 26.68 9.29 10.75
C SER A 139 25.64 10.40 10.91
N ASN A 140 25.28 11.10 9.82
CA ASN A 140 24.32 12.19 9.85
C ASN A 140 22.87 11.65 9.75
N PRO A 141 22.03 11.82 10.79
CA PRO A 141 20.65 11.33 10.79
C PRO A 141 19.76 11.95 9.70
N VAL A 142 20.01 13.21 9.32
CA VAL A 142 19.25 13.88 8.25
C VAL A 142 19.52 13.21 6.92
N VAL A 143 20.78 12.91 6.63
CA VAL A 143 21.15 12.21 5.38
C VAL A 143 20.58 10.79 5.38
N ARG A 144 20.62 10.08 6.51
CA ARG A 144 19.99 8.76 6.62
C ARG A 144 18.48 8.81 6.42
N TYR A 145 17.80 9.80 7.01
CA TYR A 145 16.37 10.03 6.77
C TYR A 145 16.10 10.26 5.29
N SER A 146 16.87 11.11 4.61
CA SER A 146 16.69 11.35 3.18
C SER A 146 16.86 10.07 2.36
N MET A 147 17.85 9.23 2.67
CA MET A 147 18.05 7.96 1.98
C MET A 147 16.92 6.97 2.23
N TRP A 148 16.48 6.84 3.49
CA TRP A 148 15.32 6.02 3.86
C TRP A 148 14.05 6.50 3.16
N ALA A 149 13.81 7.82 3.17
CA ALA A 149 12.63 8.45 2.61
C ALA A 149 12.58 8.26 1.09
N ASP A 150 13.67 8.57 0.40
CA ASP A 150 13.79 8.39 -1.06
C ASP A 150 13.49 6.93 -1.45
N TRP A 151 14.12 5.99 -0.74
CA TRP A 151 13.87 4.56 -0.92
C TRP A 151 12.41 4.15 -0.63
N ARG A 152 11.87 4.46 0.55
CA ARG A 152 10.50 4.07 0.94
C ARG A 152 9.43 4.71 0.07
N SER A 153 9.69 5.89 -0.47
CA SER A 153 8.77 6.62 -1.33
C SER A 153 8.43 5.85 -2.62
N VAL A 154 9.39 5.04 -3.10
CA VAL A 154 9.24 4.16 -4.26
C VAL A 154 8.75 2.77 -3.86
N ASN A 155 9.25 2.23 -2.75
CA ASN A 155 9.06 0.83 -2.35
C ASN A 155 7.68 0.50 -1.77
N ILE A 156 6.90 1.48 -1.33
CA ILE A 156 5.66 1.23 -0.57
C ILE A 156 4.42 0.99 -1.44
N GLY A 157 4.50 1.22 -2.75
CA GLY A 157 3.40 0.98 -3.68
C GLY A 157 2.14 1.83 -3.44
N LYS A 158 2.05 2.60 -2.34
CA LYS A 158 0.90 3.47 -2.01
C LYS A 158 0.80 4.66 -2.94
N THR A 159 1.93 5.19 -3.43
CA THR A 159 1.97 6.25 -4.46
C THR A 159 1.31 5.78 -5.76
N LEU A 160 1.64 4.56 -6.21
CA LEU A 160 1.02 3.91 -7.37
C LEU A 160 -0.48 3.76 -7.16
N TYR A 161 -0.84 3.22 -6.00
CA TYR A 161 -2.22 2.94 -5.64
C TYR A 161 -3.09 4.21 -5.64
N VAL A 162 -2.68 5.27 -4.93
CA VAL A 162 -3.44 6.53 -4.85
C VAL A 162 -3.69 7.11 -6.24
N ARG A 163 -2.64 7.21 -7.07
CA ARG A 163 -2.77 7.75 -8.42
C ARG A 163 -3.66 6.89 -9.31
N LEU A 164 -3.52 5.57 -9.26
CA LEU A 164 -4.37 4.66 -10.04
C LEU A 164 -5.84 4.79 -9.63
N ILE A 165 -6.15 4.86 -8.33
CA ILE A 165 -7.52 5.10 -7.85
C ILE A 165 -8.04 6.46 -8.29
N MET A 166 -7.20 7.50 -8.29
CA MET A 166 -7.59 8.82 -8.80
C MET A 166 -7.87 8.79 -10.31
N MET A 167 -7.04 8.14 -11.13
CA MET A 167 -7.27 8.01 -12.58
C MET A 167 -8.59 7.29 -12.88
N ILE A 168 -8.89 6.22 -12.14
CA ILE A 168 -10.13 5.45 -12.31
C ILE A 168 -11.36 6.30 -12.01
N ASN A 169 -11.34 7.07 -10.94
CA ASN A 169 -12.54 7.74 -10.43
C ASN A 169 -12.69 9.19 -10.90
N PHE A 170 -11.58 9.86 -11.16
CA PHE A 170 -11.49 11.29 -11.40
C PHE A 170 -10.48 11.56 -12.55
N PRO A 171 -10.74 11.07 -13.78
CA PRO A 171 -9.77 11.13 -14.89
C PRO A 171 -9.43 12.56 -15.34
N ASN A 172 -10.24 13.55 -14.96
CA ASN A 172 -10.01 14.96 -15.29
C ASN A 172 -9.24 15.73 -14.19
N GLU A 173 -8.86 15.06 -13.10
CA GLU A 173 -8.13 15.68 -12.00
C GLU A 173 -6.66 15.94 -12.40
N ASP A 174 -6.16 17.16 -12.20
CA ASP A 174 -4.74 17.46 -12.43
C ASP A 174 -3.87 16.93 -11.29
N LEU A 175 -3.43 15.69 -11.46
CA LEU A 175 -2.46 15.09 -10.55
C LEU A 175 -1.03 15.59 -10.80
N HIS A 176 -0.72 16.24 -11.91
CA HIS A 176 0.66 16.64 -12.24
C HIS A 176 1.11 17.91 -11.51
N SER A 177 0.19 18.65 -10.90
CA SER A 177 0.55 19.78 -10.06
C SER A 177 1.55 19.38 -8.98
N ALA A 178 2.53 20.26 -8.73
CA ALA A 178 3.57 20.00 -7.71
C ALA A 178 2.95 19.71 -6.34
N ILE A 179 1.86 20.40 -5.99
CA ILE A 179 1.15 20.23 -4.72
C ILE A 179 0.52 18.84 -4.63
N ALA A 180 -0.16 18.36 -5.69
CA ALA A 180 -0.73 17.00 -5.71
C ALA A 180 0.36 15.94 -5.58
N GLN A 181 1.45 16.06 -6.34
CA GLN A 181 2.58 15.13 -6.28
C GLN A 181 3.23 15.08 -4.90
N SER A 182 3.54 16.25 -4.32
CA SER A 182 4.13 16.32 -2.99
C SER A 182 3.18 15.77 -1.92
N SER A 183 1.87 15.97 -2.05
CA SER A 183 0.88 15.47 -1.09
C SER A 183 0.73 13.95 -1.15
N ILE A 184 0.70 13.38 -2.36
CA ILE A 184 0.69 11.92 -2.56
C ILE A 184 1.95 11.32 -1.95
N MET A 185 3.11 11.90 -2.25
CA MET A 185 4.38 11.41 -1.73
C MET A 185 4.46 11.51 -0.21
N TYR A 186 4.05 12.65 0.34
CA TYR A 186 4.02 12.88 1.78
C TYR A 186 3.17 11.83 2.47
N ILE A 187 1.93 11.60 2.03
CA ILE A 187 1.04 10.61 2.64
C ILE A 187 1.58 9.18 2.49
N SER A 188 2.14 8.82 1.33
CA SER A 188 2.82 7.53 1.16
C SER A 188 3.94 7.35 2.20
N MET A 189 4.77 8.37 2.43
CA MET A 189 5.80 8.33 3.48
C MET A 189 5.21 8.24 4.89
N GLN A 190 4.11 8.91 5.19
CA GLN A 190 3.46 8.77 6.50
C GLN A 190 2.93 7.35 6.71
N THR A 191 2.37 6.72 5.66
CA THR A 191 1.99 5.29 5.74
C THR A 191 3.19 4.35 5.91
N ALA A 192 4.36 4.72 5.37
CA ALA A 192 5.63 4.03 5.63
C ALA A 192 6.01 4.02 7.10
N LEU A 193 5.97 5.19 7.72
CA LEU A 193 6.29 5.35 9.13
C LEU A 193 5.30 4.57 9.99
N LEU A 194 4.00 4.63 9.67
CA LEU A 194 2.99 3.82 10.37
C LEU A 194 3.30 2.32 10.30
N ASN A 195 3.75 1.83 9.13
CA ASN A 195 4.18 0.45 8.96
C ASN A 195 5.42 0.14 9.80
N ASP A 196 6.46 0.97 9.70
CA ASP A 196 7.72 0.79 10.41
C ASP A 196 7.51 0.82 11.94
N ILE A 197 6.63 1.70 12.49
CA ILE A 197 6.23 1.69 13.91
C ILE A 197 5.62 0.35 14.29
N ALA A 198 4.66 -0.13 13.49
CA ALA A 198 3.93 -1.36 13.79
C ALA A 198 4.84 -2.59 13.69
N SER A 199 5.82 -2.56 12.78
CA SER A 199 6.71 -3.70 12.55
C SER A 199 7.99 -3.66 13.38
N VAL A 200 8.30 -2.60 14.15
CA VAL A 200 9.52 -2.50 14.98
C VAL A 200 9.82 -3.79 15.76
N ILE A 201 8.80 -4.35 16.42
CA ILE A 201 8.98 -5.55 17.25
C ILE A 201 9.32 -6.77 16.38
N LYS A 202 8.64 -6.93 15.25
CA LYS A 202 8.84 -8.05 14.31
C LYS A 202 10.18 -7.94 13.59
N ASP A 203 10.56 -6.74 13.21
CA ASP A 203 11.77 -6.47 12.41
C ASP A 203 13.04 -6.47 13.28
N LYS A 204 12.89 -6.47 14.60
CA LYS A 204 14.02 -6.53 15.52
C LYS A 204 14.75 -7.87 15.38
N GLY A 205 15.90 -7.83 14.71
CA GLY A 205 16.73 -9.01 14.43
C GLY A 205 16.46 -9.65 13.06
N SER A 206 15.61 -9.04 12.22
CA SER A 206 15.55 -9.35 10.80
C SER A 206 16.57 -8.51 10.02
N ASN A 207 16.65 -8.72 8.71
CA ASN A 207 17.45 -7.89 7.80
C ASN A 207 16.61 -6.77 7.15
N GLU A 208 15.44 -6.48 7.69
CA GLU A 208 14.52 -5.46 7.16
C GLU A 208 15.00 -4.05 7.51
N VAL A 209 14.91 -3.14 6.54
CA VAL A 209 15.23 -1.73 6.75
C VAL A 209 14.03 -1.01 7.39
N ASN A 210 14.15 -0.68 8.67
CA ASN A 210 13.10 -0.03 9.46
C ASN A 210 13.60 1.32 10.01
N TYR A 211 12.81 2.38 9.82
CA TYR A 211 13.13 3.73 10.25
C TYR A 211 13.54 3.84 11.72
N TYR A 212 12.80 3.20 12.61
CA TYR A 212 13.00 3.25 14.06
C TYR A 212 14.04 2.27 14.58
N LEU A 213 14.56 1.38 13.73
CA LEU A 213 15.71 0.53 14.07
C LEU A 213 17.01 1.13 13.55
N GLU A 214 16.96 1.80 12.39
CA GLU A 214 18.16 2.23 11.69
C GLU A 214 18.41 3.73 11.76
N VAL A 215 17.39 4.56 11.58
CA VAL A 215 17.56 6.02 11.40
C VAL A 215 17.35 6.77 12.70
N ALA A 216 16.31 6.41 13.45
CA ALA A 216 15.88 7.13 14.64
C ALA A 216 15.60 6.18 15.84
N PRO A 217 16.61 5.39 16.29
CA PRO A 217 16.42 4.36 17.32
C PRO A 217 16.03 4.88 18.70
N ASP A 218 16.34 6.16 18.99
CA ASP A 218 16.05 6.79 20.28
C ASP A 218 14.68 7.48 20.33
N THR A 219 13.94 7.49 19.21
CA THR A 219 12.67 8.22 19.10
C THR A 219 11.63 7.39 18.38
N ILE A 220 10.78 6.68 19.12
CA ILE A 220 9.59 6.04 18.54
C ILE A 220 8.41 7.01 18.69
N GLU A 221 7.94 7.53 17.57
CA GLU A 221 6.72 8.33 17.52
C GLU A 221 5.49 7.44 17.76
N LYS A 222 4.42 8.03 18.27
CA LYS A 222 3.14 7.34 18.34
C LYS A 222 2.46 7.41 16.98
N GLN A 223 1.82 6.32 16.57
CA GLN A 223 1.06 6.29 15.31
C GLN A 223 -0.02 7.39 15.27
N GLU A 224 -0.61 7.72 16.42
CA GLU A 224 -1.62 8.78 16.55
C GLU A 224 -1.05 10.17 16.23
N ASP A 225 0.21 10.44 16.57
CA ASP A 225 0.85 11.73 16.30
C ASP A 225 1.08 11.90 14.80
N ILE A 226 1.52 10.83 14.12
CA ILE A 226 1.64 10.79 12.65
C ILE A 226 0.27 11.06 12.00
N LEU A 227 -0.77 10.39 12.47
CA LEU A 227 -2.12 10.54 11.96
C LEU A 227 -2.63 11.99 12.14
N GLU A 228 -2.43 12.56 13.33
CA GLU A 228 -2.86 13.93 13.62
C GLU A 228 -2.13 14.97 12.77
N HIS A 229 -0.81 14.88 12.65
CA HIS A 229 -0.02 15.79 11.81
C HIS A 229 -0.39 15.69 10.34
N SER A 230 -0.59 14.48 9.84
CA SER A 230 -0.95 14.23 8.45
C SER A 230 -2.34 14.76 8.10
N ASN A 231 -3.31 14.64 9.02
CA ASN A 231 -4.65 15.22 8.82
C ASN A 231 -4.59 16.75 8.80
N LYS A 232 -3.86 17.38 9.74
CA LYS A 232 -3.65 18.84 9.75
C LYS A 232 -3.01 19.32 8.44
N TYR A 233 -2.03 18.57 7.92
CA TYR A 233 -1.42 18.86 6.62
C TYR A 233 -2.46 18.84 5.50
N LEU A 234 -3.30 17.80 5.41
CA LEU A 234 -4.34 17.67 4.39
C LEU A 234 -5.43 18.76 4.50
N GLU A 235 -5.73 19.24 5.70
CA GLU A 235 -6.62 20.38 5.92
C GLU A 235 -6.03 21.69 5.37
N MET A 236 -4.73 21.91 5.58
CA MET A 236 -4.04 23.16 5.21
C MET A 236 -3.68 23.27 3.72
N VAL A 237 -3.42 22.15 3.06
CA VAL A 237 -2.99 22.15 1.66
C VAL A 237 -4.17 22.39 0.71
N ASN A 238 -3.94 23.17 -0.35
CA ASN A 238 -4.95 23.44 -1.38
C ASN A 238 -4.98 22.29 -2.41
N LEU A 239 -5.76 21.26 -2.11
CA LEU A 239 -6.05 20.12 -2.98
C LEU A 239 -7.57 20.06 -3.22
N SER A 240 -7.99 19.36 -4.28
CA SER A 240 -9.40 19.02 -4.44
C SER A 240 -9.90 18.10 -3.33
N ASP A 241 -11.20 18.19 -3.04
CA ASP A 241 -11.84 17.32 -2.06
C ASP A 241 -11.72 15.84 -2.43
N ASN A 242 -11.74 15.52 -3.72
CA ASN A 242 -11.54 14.16 -4.24
C ASN A 242 -10.16 13.60 -3.86
N LEU A 243 -9.10 14.37 -4.09
CA LEU A 243 -7.74 13.93 -3.75
C LEU A 243 -7.54 13.88 -2.23
N LYS A 244 -8.06 14.86 -1.48
CA LYS A 244 -8.04 14.83 -0.01
C LYS A 244 -8.74 13.58 0.53
N HIS A 245 -9.88 13.21 -0.03
CA HIS A 245 -10.63 12.02 0.34
C HIS A 245 -9.78 10.75 0.15
N VAL A 246 -9.21 10.54 -1.04
CA VAL A 246 -8.40 9.35 -1.33
C VAL A 246 -7.14 9.29 -0.46
N LEU A 247 -6.48 10.42 -0.23
CA LEU A 247 -5.31 10.50 0.65
C LEU A 247 -5.66 10.20 2.12
N THR A 248 -6.77 10.75 2.60
CA THR A 248 -7.26 10.52 3.97
C THR A 248 -7.66 9.05 4.15
N SER A 249 -8.39 8.48 3.20
CA SER A 249 -8.73 7.05 3.13
C SER A 249 -7.47 6.19 3.24
N THR A 250 -6.46 6.49 2.41
CA THR A 250 -5.22 5.71 2.37
C THR A 250 -4.48 5.77 3.71
N LEU A 251 -4.37 6.97 4.30
CA LEU A 251 -3.72 7.18 5.58
C LEU A 251 -4.44 6.45 6.73
N HIS A 252 -5.74 6.68 6.86
CA HIS A 252 -6.56 6.11 7.95
C HIS A 252 -6.69 4.60 7.78
N GLY A 253 -6.80 4.14 6.54
CA GLY A 253 -6.76 2.75 6.15
C GLY A 253 -5.47 2.05 6.55
N SER A 254 -4.33 2.66 6.24
CA SER A 254 -3.02 2.15 6.69
C SER A 254 -2.90 2.12 8.21
N TYR A 255 -3.32 3.17 8.91
CA TYR A 255 -3.35 3.17 10.38
C TYR A 255 -4.19 2.00 10.92
N LEU A 256 -5.44 1.87 10.46
CA LEU A 256 -6.33 0.79 10.87
C LEU A 256 -5.73 -0.59 10.60
N LEU A 257 -5.12 -0.75 9.42
CA LEU A 257 -4.49 -2.00 9.03
C LEU A 257 -3.39 -2.40 10.01
N TYR A 258 -2.48 -1.48 10.29
CA TYR A 258 -1.31 -1.75 11.13
C TYR A 258 -1.66 -1.83 12.62
N SER A 259 -2.74 -1.17 13.05
CA SER A 259 -3.26 -1.26 14.42
C SER A 259 -4.17 -2.45 14.68
N LEU A 260 -4.65 -3.18 13.66
CA LEU A 260 -5.54 -4.33 13.85
C LEU A 260 -5.00 -5.66 13.31
N SER A 261 -4.03 -5.63 12.40
CA SER A 261 -3.50 -6.87 11.83
C SER A 261 -2.64 -7.64 12.83
N ASN A 262 -3.01 -8.90 13.06
CA ASN A 262 -2.29 -9.84 13.95
C ASN A 262 -0.80 -9.97 13.60
N ARG A 263 -0.39 -9.68 12.36
CA ARG A 263 1.01 -9.68 11.89
C ARG A 263 1.91 -8.76 12.71
N TYR A 264 1.37 -7.67 13.26
CA TYR A 264 2.15 -6.63 13.95
C TYR A 264 2.11 -6.77 15.48
N PHE A 265 1.28 -7.66 16.03
CA PHE A 265 1.09 -7.84 17.48
C PHE A 265 1.96 -8.92 18.13
N GLY A 266 3.11 -9.25 17.53
CA GLY A 266 4.12 -10.09 18.18
C GLY A 266 3.66 -11.53 18.49
N LYS A 267 2.68 -12.08 17.76
CA LYS A 267 2.54 -13.54 17.70
C LYS A 267 3.76 -14.07 16.95
N THR A 268 4.48 -14.97 17.61
CA THR A 268 5.60 -15.73 17.06
C THR A 268 5.21 -16.27 15.69
N GLU A 269 5.88 -15.73 14.68
CA GLU A 269 5.76 -16.01 13.25
C GLU A 269 4.40 -15.62 12.62
N PRO A 270 4.39 -14.78 11.58
CA PRO A 270 3.29 -14.85 10.62
C PRO A 270 3.37 -16.22 9.93
N ASP A 271 2.34 -17.06 10.08
CA ASP A 271 2.14 -18.24 9.23
C ASP A 271 2.05 -17.75 7.77
N TRP A 272 3.14 -17.86 7.02
CA TRP A 272 3.16 -17.77 5.56
C TRP A 272 3.34 -19.17 5.00
#